data_AF-A0A9P0BJR1-F1
#
_entry.id   AF-A0A9P0BJR1-F1
#
_cell.length_a   1.000
_cell.length_b   1.000
_cell.length_c   1.000
_cell.angle_alpha   90.00
_cell.angle_beta   90.00
_cell.angle_gamma   90.00
#
_symmetry.space_group_name_H-M   'P 1'
#
loop_
_entity.id
_entity.type
_entity.pdbx_description
1 polymer ?
#
loop_
_entity_poly.entity_id
_entity_poly.type
_entity_poly.pdbx_seq_one_letter_code
_entity_poly.pdbx_strand_id
1 'polypeptide(L)'
;MTSTTFKVVCVTSVILLFFVVKESNSIKCWDCRSDIDPKCSDPFENKSFAITDCNTLGNLDTYPNVRPTLCRKIRQKVHGVWKYVRSCAYLGEPGIQGDERFCLMRTGTYNIFMEYCTCNTKDGCNTSSQMFVSHKLLISSIFVVLFLYKKLS
;
A
#
# COMPACT_ATOMS: atom_id res chain seq x y z
N MET A 1 21.38 41.73 -0.35
CA MET A 1 21.62 40.27 -0.50
C MET A 1 21.12 39.42 0.68
N THR A 2 20.59 39.99 1.76
CA THR A 2 20.16 39.25 2.97
C THR A 2 18.70 38.78 2.93
N SER A 3 17.79 39.54 2.28
CA SER A 3 16.35 39.24 2.25
C SER A 3 15.99 38.02 1.39
N THR A 4 16.63 37.86 0.22
CA THR A 4 16.37 36.74 -0.70
C THR A 4 16.82 35.41 -0.10
N THR A 5 17.99 35.38 0.53
CA THR A 5 18.54 34.18 1.18
C THR A 5 17.67 33.75 2.37
N PHE A 6 17.16 34.71 3.16
CA PHE A 6 16.23 34.42 4.25
C PHE A 6 14.91 33.80 3.76
N LYS A 7 14.34 34.33 2.68
CA LYS A 7 13.13 33.76 2.05
C LYS A 7 13.36 32.33 1.55
N VAL A 8 14.50 32.07 0.91
CA VAL A 8 14.85 30.73 0.42
C VAL A 8 15.00 29.74 1.57
N VAL A 9 15.69 30.11 2.65
CA VAL A 9 15.87 29.26 3.85
C VAL A 9 14.54 28.94 4.54
N CYS A 10 13.64 29.92 4.65
CA CYS A 10 12.31 29.68 5.21
C CYS A 10 11.49 28.73 4.33
N VAL A 11 11.47 28.95 3.01
CA VAL A 11 10.74 28.09 2.07
C VAL A 11 11.27 26.67 2.08
N THR A 12 12.60 26.48 2.06
CA THR A 12 13.20 25.14 2.11
C THR A 12 12.95 24.44 3.45
N SER A 13 12.99 25.18 4.57
CA SER A 13 12.68 24.62 5.90
C SER A 13 11.23 24.18 6.03
N VAL A 14 10.28 24.95 5.49
CA VAL A 14 8.85 24.59 5.49
C VAL A 14 8.60 23.35 4.63
N ILE A 15 9.22 23.27 3.45
CA ILE A 15 9.13 22.08 2.58
C ILE A 15 9.69 20.84 3.31
N LEU A 16 10.84 20.96 3.97
CA LEU A 16 11.42 19.88 4.77
C LEU A 16 10.52 19.44 5.92
N LEU A 17 9.87 20.38 6.63
CA LEU A 17 8.90 20.09 7.69
C LEU A 17 7.73 19.23 7.18
N PHE A 18 7.19 19.51 6.00
CA PHE A 18 6.13 18.68 5.39
C PHE A 18 6.58 17.24 5.09
N PHE A 19 7.86 17.01 4.81
CA PHE A 19 8.41 15.66 4.61
C PHE A 19 8.69 14.91 5.92
N VAL A 20 8.77 15.61 7.07
CA VAL A 20 9.07 15.02 8.38
C VAL A 20 7.81 14.64 9.15
N VAL A 21 6.67 15.31 8.90
CA VAL A 21 5.39 14.92 9.51
C VAL A 21 4.91 13.60 8.91
N LYS A 22 5.28 12.49 9.56
CA LYS A 22 4.60 11.21 9.36
C LYS A 22 3.25 11.28 10.07
N GLU A 23 2.21 11.58 9.30
CA GLU A 23 0.81 11.40 9.73
C GLU A 23 0.63 9.95 10.24
N SER A 24 0.38 9.77 11.54
CA SER A 24 0.02 8.46 12.11
C SER A 24 -1.48 8.25 12.00
N ASN A 25 -1.99 8.21 10.76
CA ASN A 25 -3.37 7.80 10.53
C ASN A 25 -3.45 6.27 10.58
N SER A 26 -4.54 5.75 11.12
CA SER A 26 -4.82 4.31 11.03
C SER A 26 -4.98 3.91 9.58
N ILE A 27 -4.47 2.73 9.22
CA ILE A 27 -4.51 2.23 7.85
C ILE A 27 -5.94 1.93 7.40
N LYS A 28 -6.23 2.25 6.15
CA LYS A 28 -7.48 1.89 5.49
C LYS A 28 -7.23 0.85 4.42
N CYS A 29 -8.06 -0.18 4.33
CA CYS A 29 -7.86 -1.31 3.43
C CYS A 29 -9.10 -1.62 2.60
N TRP A 30 -8.90 -2.20 1.41
CA TRP A 30 -10.01 -2.77 0.67
C TRP A 30 -10.55 -3.99 1.41
N ASP A 31 -11.87 -4.07 1.54
CA ASP A 31 -12.56 -5.20 2.15
C ASP A 31 -13.60 -5.75 1.16
N CYS A 32 -13.29 -6.88 0.56
CA CYS A 32 -14.13 -7.49 -0.47
C CYS A 32 -13.80 -8.95 -0.70
N ARG A 33 -14.73 -9.67 -1.33
CA ARG A 33 -14.53 -11.04 -1.78
C ARG A 33 -15.02 -11.25 -3.22
N SER A 34 -14.22 -11.94 -4.03
CA SER A 34 -14.53 -12.17 -5.45
C SER A 34 -15.63 -13.21 -5.69
N ASP A 35 -16.01 -13.99 -4.68
CA ASP A 35 -17.14 -14.91 -4.76
C ASP A 35 -18.49 -14.23 -4.54
N ILE A 36 -18.49 -13.02 -4.00
CA ILE A 36 -19.68 -12.19 -3.82
C ILE A 36 -19.79 -11.17 -4.96
N ASP A 37 -18.68 -10.47 -5.25
CA ASP A 37 -18.62 -9.50 -6.34
C ASP A 37 -17.38 -9.77 -7.22
N PRO A 38 -17.57 -10.16 -8.50
CA PRO A 38 -16.46 -10.48 -9.40
C PRO A 38 -15.49 -9.32 -9.62
N LYS A 39 -15.89 -8.06 -9.37
CA LYS A 39 -15.01 -6.88 -9.43
C LYS A 39 -13.90 -6.88 -8.38
N CYS A 40 -14.04 -7.70 -7.34
CA CYS A 40 -13.00 -7.97 -6.37
C CYS A 40 -11.95 -8.99 -6.88
N SER A 41 -12.01 -9.43 -8.13
CA SER A 41 -10.99 -10.33 -8.70
C SER A 41 -9.65 -9.60 -8.97
N ASP A 42 -8.81 -10.20 -9.81
CA ASP A 42 -7.63 -9.57 -10.39
C ASP A 42 -7.81 -9.56 -11.92
N PRO A 43 -7.85 -8.40 -12.60
CA PRO A 43 -7.59 -7.06 -12.08
C PRO A 43 -8.65 -6.56 -11.08
N PHE A 44 -8.21 -5.75 -10.11
CA PHE A 44 -9.08 -5.20 -9.06
C PHE A 44 -9.72 -3.88 -9.50
N GLU A 45 -11.04 -3.78 -9.42
CA GLU A 45 -11.77 -2.55 -9.73
C GLU A 45 -12.08 -1.73 -8.46
N ASN A 46 -11.15 -0.86 -8.08
CA ASN A 46 -11.23 -0.07 -6.85
C ASN A 46 -12.43 0.90 -6.74
N LYS A 47 -13.05 1.30 -7.86
CA LYS A 47 -14.13 2.30 -7.87
C LYS A 47 -15.45 1.79 -7.29
N SER A 48 -15.63 0.47 -7.21
CA SER A 48 -16.90 -0.12 -6.80
C SER A 48 -16.96 -0.48 -5.31
N PHE A 49 -15.84 -0.43 -4.60
CA PHE A 49 -15.77 -0.81 -3.20
C PHE A 49 -15.52 0.40 -2.31
N ALA A 50 -16.05 0.36 -1.09
CA ALA A 50 -15.65 1.29 -0.05
C ALA A 50 -14.33 0.82 0.57
N ILE A 51 -13.49 1.77 0.98
CA ILE A 51 -12.30 1.47 1.77
C ILE A 51 -12.69 1.44 3.25
N THR A 52 -12.23 0.42 3.97
CA THR A 52 -12.55 0.20 5.38
C THR A 52 -11.43 0.78 6.25
N ASP A 53 -11.78 1.62 7.22
CA ASP A 53 -10.83 2.07 8.24
C ASP A 53 -10.61 0.96 9.27
N CYS A 54 -9.40 0.40 9.31
CA CYS A 54 -9.11 -0.73 10.17
C CYS A 54 -9.23 -0.39 11.67
N ASN A 55 -9.12 0.88 12.08
CA ASN A 55 -9.27 1.25 13.50
C ASN A 55 -10.69 1.05 14.02
N THR A 56 -11.66 1.13 13.11
CA THR A 56 -13.10 0.99 13.44
C THR A 56 -13.45 -0.46 13.77
N LEU A 57 -12.59 -1.41 13.42
CA LEU A 57 -12.75 -2.81 13.77
C LEU A 57 -12.43 -3.00 15.26
N GLY A 58 -13.34 -3.70 15.95
CA GLY A 58 -13.18 -4.05 17.36
C GLY A 58 -12.04 -5.04 17.60
N ASN A 59 -11.80 -5.37 18.87
CA ASN A 59 -10.86 -6.45 19.19
C ASN A 59 -11.47 -7.80 18.82
N LEU A 60 -10.62 -8.76 18.42
CA LEU A 60 -11.04 -10.14 18.26
C LEU A 60 -11.17 -10.83 19.63
N ASP A 61 -12.22 -11.63 19.82
CA ASP A 61 -12.40 -12.42 21.05
C ASP A 61 -11.21 -13.36 21.30
N THR A 62 -10.65 -13.93 20.23
CA THR A 62 -9.50 -14.83 20.28
C THR A 62 -8.18 -14.11 20.59
N TYR A 63 -8.09 -12.82 20.28
CA TYR A 63 -6.88 -12.01 20.45
C TYR A 63 -7.23 -10.64 21.06
N PRO A 64 -7.58 -10.62 22.37
CA PRO A 64 -7.87 -9.37 23.04
C PRO A 64 -6.62 -8.47 23.02
N ASN A 65 -6.81 -7.19 22.70
CA ASN A 65 -5.77 -6.16 22.57
C ASN A 65 -4.91 -6.18 21.30
N VAL A 66 -5.22 -7.02 20.31
CA VAL A 66 -4.58 -6.94 19.00
C VAL A 66 -5.41 -6.04 18.09
N ARG A 67 -4.79 -5.02 17.50
CA ARG A 67 -5.42 -4.11 16.54
C ARG A 67 -5.02 -4.47 15.12
N PRO A 68 -5.92 -4.29 14.13
CA PRO A 68 -5.58 -4.54 12.74
C PRO A 68 -4.83 -3.34 12.16
N THR A 69 -3.53 -3.52 11.95
CA THR A 69 -2.61 -2.48 11.46
C THR A 69 -2.07 -2.76 10.06
N LEU A 70 -2.57 -3.82 9.42
CA LEU A 70 -2.12 -4.30 8.11
C LEU A 70 -3.31 -4.41 7.16
N CYS A 71 -3.06 -4.18 5.87
CA CYS A 71 -3.93 -4.70 4.83
C CYS A 71 -3.49 -6.09 4.40
N ARG A 72 -4.46 -6.90 3.98
CA ARG A 72 -4.22 -8.25 3.48
C ARG A 72 -4.97 -8.51 2.18
N LYS A 73 -4.31 -9.20 1.27
CA LYS A 73 -4.88 -9.83 0.07
C LYS A 73 -4.56 -11.31 0.12
N ILE A 74 -5.59 -12.14 -0.01
CA ILE A 74 -5.47 -13.58 -0.10
C ILE A 74 -5.93 -13.99 -1.49
N ARG A 75 -5.06 -14.70 -2.21
CA ARG A 75 -5.39 -15.37 -3.47
C ARG A 75 -5.43 -16.87 -3.18
N GLN A 76 -6.61 -17.48 -3.30
CA GLN A 76 -6.80 -18.90 -3.02
C GLN A 76 -7.34 -19.63 -4.25
N LYS A 77 -6.87 -20.84 -4.51
CA LYS A 77 -7.39 -21.73 -5.55
C LYS A 77 -8.10 -22.90 -4.88
N VAL A 78 -9.41 -23.00 -5.04
CA VAL A 78 -10.23 -24.06 -4.45
C VAL A 78 -11.00 -24.75 -5.57
N HIS A 79 -10.86 -26.06 -5.71
CA HIS A 79 -11.45 -26.85 -6.81
C HIS A 79 -11.15 -26.28 -8.21
N GLY A 80 -9.93 -25.76 -8.41
CA GLY A 80 -9.51 -25.19 -9.69
C GLY A 80 -9.90 -23.73 -9.91
N VAL A 81 -10.79 -23.18 -9.10
CA VAL A 81 -11.29 -21.80 -9.23
C VAL A 81 -10.51 -20.86 -8.31
N TRP A 82 -10.05 -19.74 -8.87
CA TRP A 82 -9.38 -18.68 -8.11
C TRP A 82 -10.41 -17.81 -7.39
N LYS A 83 -10.15 -17.52 -6.12
CA LYS A 83 -10.90 -16.57 -5.31
C LYS A 83 -9.93 -15.57 -4.68
N TYR A 84 -10.39 -14.33 -4.57
CA TYR A 84 -9.65 -13.22 -4.02
C TYR A 84 -10.41 -12.66 -2.82
N VAL A 85 -9.70 -12.49 -1.71
CA VAL A 85 -10.25 -11.92 -0.49
C VAL A 85 -9.33 -10.79 -0.03
N ARG A 86 -9.89 -9.62 0.20
CA ARG A 86 -9.20 -8.45 0.73
C ARG A 86 -9.81 -8.08 2.07
N SER A 87 -8.99 -7.74 3.05
CA SER A 87 -9.44 -7.35 4.39
C SER A 87 -8.34 -6.61 5.14
N CYS A 88 -8.71 -5.94 6.24
CA CYS A 88 -7.77 -5.62 7.31
C CYS A 88 -7.24 -6.90 7.96
N ALA A 89 -6.00 -6.88 8.45
CA ALA A 89 -5.36 -8.00 9.13
C ALA A 89 -4.81 -7.60 10.50
N TYR A 90 -5.12 -8.44 11.48
CA TYR A 90 -4.68 -8.33 12.88
C TYR A 90 -3.28 -8.90 13.11
N LEU A 91 -2.87 -9.86 12.27
CA LEU A 91 -1.64 -10.62 12.43
C LEU A 91 -0.92 -10.75 11.08
N GLY A 92 0.40 -10.84 11.14
CA GLY A 92 1.27 -11.01 9.97
C GLY A 92 2.41 -9.99 9.98
N GLU A 93 3.31 -10.14 9.01
CA GLU A 93 4.39 -9.19 8.75
C GLU A 93 4.18 -8.56 7.36
N PRO A 94 4.52 -7.28 7.13
CA PRO A 94 4.49 -6.70 5.79
C PRO A 94 5.46 -7.43 4.85
N GLY A 95 4.93 -8.10 3.82
CA GLY A 95 5.71 -8.82 2.82
C GLY A 95 6.60 -9.95 3.38
N ILE A 96 7.68 -10.25 2.66
CA ILE A 96 8.76 -11.14 3.12
C ILE A 96 9.98 -10.28 3.42
N GLN A 97 10.49 -10.35 4.66
CA GLN A 97 11.60 -9.51 5.12
C GLN A 97 11.35 -8.00 4.93
N GLY A 98 10.09 -7.56 5.03
CA GLY A 98 9.68 -6.16 4.85
C GLY A 98 9.44 -5.73 3.40
N ASP A 99 9.67 -6.61 2.42
CA ASP A 99 9.37 -6.32 1.02
C ASP A 99 7.96 -6.81 0.65
N GLU A 100 7.00 -5.88 0.66
CA GLU A 100 5.57 -6.10 0.38
C GLU A 100 5.27 -6.66 -1.01
N ARG A 101 6.26 -6.67 -1.92
CA ARG A 101 6.11 -7.24 -3.27
C ARG A 101 6.07 -8.76 -3.24
N PHE A 102 6.67 -9.35 -2.22
CA PHE A 102 6.73 -10.78 -2.06
C PHE A 102 5.62 -11.26 -1.13
N CYS A 103 4.88 -12.26 -1.58
CA CYS A 103 3.78 -12.84 -0.84
C CYS A 103 4.15 -14.25 -0.36
N LEU A 104 3.62 -14.62 0.81
CA LEU A 104 3.82 -15.95 1.36
C LEU A 104 2.89 -16.94 0.66
N MET A 105 3.47 -17.92 -0.04
CA MET A 105 2.70 -18.99 -0.68
C MET A 105 2.67 -20.25 0.21
N ARG A 106 1.48 -20.81 0.41
CA ARG A 106 1.23 -22.06 1.12
C ARG A 106 0.46 -23.01 0.21
N THR A 107 1.04 -24.17 -0.05
CA THR A 107 0.41 -25.24 -0.82
C THR A 107 -0.18 -26.26 0.13
N GLY A 108 -1.46 -26.57 -0.03
CA GLY A 108 -2.15 -27.63 0.71
C GLY A 108 -2.24 -28.93 -0.09
N THR A 109 -2.89 -29.94 0.50
CA THR A 109 -3.33 -31.15 -0.20
C THR A 109 -4.51 -30.85 -1.13
N TYR A 110 -4.70 -31.66 -2.18
CA TYR A 110 -5.81 -31.54 -3.15
C TYR A 110 -5.82 -30.26 -4.02
N ASN A 111 -4.67 -29.83 -4.57
CA ASN A 111 -4.57 -28.66 -5.48
C ASN A 111 -5.07 -27.34 -4.87
N ILE A 112 -4.99 -27.21 -3.55
CA ILE A 112 -5.31 -25.97 -2.84
C ILE A 112 -4.05 -25.13 -2.75
N PHE A 113 -4.07 -23.95 -3.39
CA PHE A 113 -2.99 -22.98 -3.34
C PHE A 113 -3.49 -21.74 -2.63
N MET A 114 -2.77 -21.26 -1.62
CA MET A 114 -3.08 -20.01 -0.93
C MET A 114 -1.86 -19.10 -0.92
N GLU A 115 -2.02 -17.89 -1.40
CA GLU A 115 -1.01 -16.84 -1.36
C GLU A 115 -1.52 -15.71 -0.46
N TYR A 116 -0.70 -15.35 0.52
CA TYR A 116 -0.97 -14.32 1.50
C TYR A 116 -0.03 -13.14 1.25
N CYS A 117 -0.61 -12.01 0.86
CA CYS A 117 0.09 -10.74 0.73
C CYS A 117 -0.38 -9.81 1.85
N THR A 118 0.55 -9.28 2.64
CA THR A 118 0.30 -8.34 3.74
C THR A 118 1.14 -7.10 3.53
N CYS A 119 0.57 -5.93 3.80
CA CYS A 119 1.22 -4.64 3.58
C CYS A 119 0.70 -3.59 4.57
N ASN A 120 1.51 -2.57 4.84
CA ASN A 120 1.14 -1.40 5.61
C ASN A 120 1.79 -0.09 5.14
N THR A 121 2.42 -0.07 3.96
CA THR A 121 3.05 1.14 3.42
C THR A 121 2.10 2.29 3.13
N LYS A 122 0.84 2.00 2.76
CA LYS A 122 -0.19 3.01 2.47
C LYS A 122 -1.60 2.45 2.54
N ASP A 123 -2.57 3.34 2.61
CA ASP A 123 -3.99 3.00 2.46
C ASP A 123 -4.24 2.28 1.12
N GLY A 124 -5.05 1.23 1.18
CA GLY A 124 -5.43 0.43 0.02
C GLY A 124 -4.25 -0.30 -0.64
N CYS A 125 -3.15 -0.54 0.08
CA CYS A 125 -1.97 -1.24 -0.45
C CYS A 125 -2.30 -2.67 -0.93
N ASN A 126 -3.37 -3.29 -0.42
CA ASN A 126 -3.86 -4.62 -0.82
C ASN A 126 -4.64 -4.67 -2.15
N THR A 127 -4.42 -3.69 -3.02
CA THR A 127 -4.89 -3.69 -4.42
C THR A 127 -4.19 -4.77 -5.26
N SER A 128 -4.36 -4.77 -6.59
CA SER A 128 -3.51 -5.57 -7.48
C SER A 128 -2.03 -5.14 -7.35
N SER A 129 -1.10 -6.04 -7.68
CA SER A 129 0.34 -5.76 -7.60
C SER A 129 0.67 -4.42 -8.27
N GLN A 130 1.16 -3.46 -7.48
CA GLN A 130 1.39 -2.11 -7.96
C GLN A 130 2.58 -2.09 -8.92
N MET A 131 2.44 -1.37 -10.03
CA MET A 131 3.60 -0.93 -10.81
C MET A 131 4.34 0.11 -9.98
N PHE A 132 5.56 -0.21 -9.56
CA PHE A 132 6.39 0.73 -8.80
C PHE A 132 7.00 1.76 -9.77
N VAL A 133 6.75 3.04 -9.54
CA VAL A 133 7.47 4.12 -10.20
C VAL A 133 8.88 4.17 -9.60
N SER A 134 9.90 4.00 -10.45
CA SER A 134 11.30 4.04 -10.00
C SER A 134 11.70 5.46 -9.59
N HIS A 135 12.16 5.64 -8.36
CA HIS A 135 12.69 6.91 -7.85
C HIS A 135 13.84 7.45 -8.71
N LYS A 136 14.59 6.56 -9.39
CA LYS A 136 15.64 6.94 -10.35
C LYS A 136 15.09 7.72 -11.54
N LEU A 137 13.88 7.40 -12.01
CA LEU A 137 13.23 8.07 -13.15
C LEU A 137 12.78 9.48 -12.77
N LEU A 138 12.26 9.67 -11.56
CA LEU A 138 11.88 10.99 -11.03
C LEU A 138 13.09 11.91 -10.86
N ILE A 139 14.22 11.39 -10.37
CA ILE A 139 15.45 12.17 -10.23
C ILE A 139 16.01 12.55 -11.61
N SER A 140 16.03 11.60 -12.55
CA SER A 140 16.48 11.83 -13.93
C SER A 140 15.67 12.93 -14.63
N SER A 141 14.34 12.92 -14.50
CA SER A 141 13.49 13.94 -15.14
C SER A 141 13.75 15.34 -14.57
N ILE A 142 14.01 15.48 -13.27
CA ILE A 142 14.38 16.75 -12.63
C ILE A 142 15.71 17.27 -13.19
N PHE A 143 16.73 16.42 -13.33
CA PHE A 143 18.01 16.82 -13.92
C PHE A 143 17.88 17.27 -15.37
N VAL A 144 17.07 16.58 -16.18
CA VAL A 144 16.81 16.97 -17.58
C VAL A 144 16.11 18.33 -17.63
N VAL A 145 15.10 18.56 -16.78
CA VAL A 145 14.40 19.85 -16.72
C VAL A 145 15.33 20.99 -16.30
N LEU A 146 16.18 20.78 -15.30
CA LEU A 146 17.18 21.78 -14.86
C LEU A 146 18.22 22.08 -15.95
N PHE A 147 18.64 21.07 -16.70
CA PHE A 147 19.56 21.23 -17.82
C PHE A 147 18.92 22.03 -18.97
N LEU A 148 17.66 21.74 -19.31
CA LEU A 148 16.92 22.48 -20.34
C LEU A 148 16.68 23.94 -19.91
N TYR A 149 16.30 24.18 -18.64
CA TYR A 149 16.13 25.53 -18.10
C TYR A 149 17.41 26.36 -18.20
N LYS A 150 18.57 25.77 -17.85
CA LYS A 150 19.88 26.42 -18.01
C LYS A 150 20.29 26.70 -19.45
N LYS A 151 19.74 25.96 -20.42
CA LYS A 151 20.03 26.14 -21.84
C LYS A 151 19.15 27.23 -22.48
N LEU A 152 17.99 27.50 -21.88
CA LEU A 152 16.99 28.49 -22.33
C LEU A 152 17.15 29.87 -21.67
N SER A 153 17.85 29.96 -20.54
CA SER A 153 18.25 31.20 -19.87
C SER A 153 19.65 31.62 -20.26
#